data_AF-A0A1F3Y143-F1
#
_entry.id   AF-A0A1F3Y143-F1
#
_cell.length_a   1.000
_cell.length_b   1.000
_cell.length_c   1.000
_cell.angle_alpha   90.00
_cell.angle_beta   90.00
_cell.angle_gamma   90.00
#
_symmetry.space_group_name_H-M   'P 1'
#
loop_
_entity.id
_entity.type
_entity.pdbx_description
1 polymer ?
#
loop_
_entity_poly.entity_id
_entity_poly.type
_entity_poly.pdbx_seq_one_letter_code
_entity_poly.pdbx_strand_id
1 'polypeptide(L)'
;MKQFIIGVAMLVPVAGFSYSFDKDVPADIQKQITDDMGFVTTITSEKASNLHKEIFGAVSGTVYKNFFEKRVYEIGLNSCGNANAVACVIPMWYPNKMWLTQNYIKFSHPQIARLMIVFHEARHTEDDFGNWPHATCPRPFLDANGKDMCSIWTGARLEGEPACDSTPKGSYGSSMIMLKNISKFCANCNEKVRMDAGIYADDQFGRITSERARKQIREDLYN
;
A
#
# COMPACT_ATOMS: atom_id res chain seq x y z
N MET A 1 -3.31 -22.58 51.95
CA MET A 1 -3.48 -21.19 51.47
C MET A 1 -3.37 -21.19 49.95
N LYS A 2 -4.41 -20.76 49.24
CA LYS A 2 -4.40 -20.67 47.76
C LYS A 2 -3.82 -19.31 47.37
N GLN A 3 -2.65 -19.29 46.74
CA GLN A 3 -2.07 -18.06 46.21
C GLN A 3 -2.82 -17.67 44.92
N PHE A 4 -3.49 -16.53 44.95
CA PHE A 4 -4.01 -15.87 43.75
C PHE A 4 -2.86 -15.11 43.08
N ILE A 5 -2.46 -15.55 41.89
CA ILE A 5 -1.56 -14.77 41.03
C ILE A 5 -2.42 -13.71 40.34
N ILE A 6 -2.26 -12.45 40.74
CA ILE A 6 -2.85 -11.30 40.06
C ILE A 6 -1.95 -10.99 38.86
N GLY A 7 -2.39 -11.38 37.67
CA GLY A 7 -1.75 -10.99 36.42
C GLY A 7 -2.08 -9.53 36.11
N VAL A 8 -1.12 -8.63 36.33
CA VAL A 8 -1.20 -7.24 35.87
C VAL A 8 -0.96 -7.24 34.36
N ALA A 9 -2.02 -7.03 33.58
CA ALA A 9 -1.89 -6.77 32.15
C ALA A 9 -1.24 -5.39 31.96
N MET A 10 0.05 -5.37 31.65
CA MET A 10 0.71 -4.13 31.23
C MET A 10 0.17 -3.73 29.85
N LEU A 11 -0.62 -2.66 29.81
CA LEU A 11 -0.98 -1.98 28.57
C LEU A 11 0.27 -1.28 28.04
N VAL A 12 0.94 -1.90 27.07
CA VAL A 12 2.04 -1.26 26.35
C VAL A 12 1.45 -0.13 25.50
N PRO A 13 1.92 1.13 25.62
CA PRO A 13 1.46 2.21 24.77
C PRO A 13 1.79 1.87 23.32
N VAL A 14 0.76 1.83 22.47
CA VAL A 14 0.94 1.65 21.02
C VAL A 14 1.60 2.94 20.51
N ALA A 15 2.80 2.82 19.95
CA ALA A 15 3.50 3.96 19.36
C ALA A 15 2.66 4.52 18.21
N GLY A 16 2.04 5.68 18.44
CA GLY A 16 1.21 6.36 17.45
C GLY A 16 2.03 6.81 16.24
N PHE A 17 1.34 7.01 15.12
CA PHE A 17 1.94 7.65 13.96
C PHE A 17 2.02 9.16 14.15
N SER A 18 3.11 9.78 13.69
CA SER A 18 3.27 11.23 13.70
C SER A 18 3.11 11.80 12.29
N TYR A 19 1.86 12.02 11.88
CA TYR A 19 1.53 12.81 10.69
C TYR A 19 0.43 13.82 11.01
N SER A 20 0.41 14.93 10.27
CA SER A 20 -0.63 15.96 10.36
C SER A 20 -1.61 15.86 9.20
N PHE A 21 -2.87 16.15 9.49
CA PHE A 21 -3.92 16.28 8.49
C PHE A 21 -4.19 17.75 8.21
N ASP A 22 -4.46 18.07 6.93
CA ASP A 22 -5.06 19.36 6.60
C ASP A 22 -6.44 19.48 7.26
N LYS A 23 -6.82 20.72 7.58
CA LYS A 23 -8.08 21.03 8.30
C LYS A 23 -9.34 20.55 7.58
N ASP A 24 -9.27 20.32 6.28
CA ASP A 24 -10.39 19.93 5.43
C ASP A 24 -10.47 18.42 5.20
N VAL A 25 -9.52 17.63 5.70
CA VAL A 25 -9.65 16.16 5.74
C VAL A 25 -10.72 15.80 6.79
N PRO A 26 -11.81 15.11 6.43
CA PRO A 26 -12.87 14.74 7.36
C PRO A 26 -12.34 13.91 8.55
N ALA A 27 -12.86 14.16 9.76
CA ALA A 27 -12.35 13.54 10.98
C ALA A 27 -12.45 12.00 10.99
N ASP A 28 -13.48 11.45 10.36
CA ASP A 28 -13.64 10.00 10.15
C ASP A 28 -12.56 9.42 9.22
N ILE A 29 -12.18 10.16 8.18
CA ILE A 29 -11.06 9.78 7.29
C ILE A 29 -9.72 9.89 8.01
N GLN A 30 -9.50 10.92 8.82
CA GLN A 30 -8.30 11.03 9.67
C GLN A 30 -8.19 9.83 10.60
N LYS A 31 -9.31 9.47 11.26
CA LYS A 31 -9.38 8.30 12.12
C LYS A 31 -9.12 7.00 11.35
N GLN A 32 -9.74 6.84 10.18
CA GLN A 32 -9.56 5.65 9.34
C GLN A 32 -8.09 5.41 8.99
N ILE A 33 -7.38 6.45 8.55
CA ILE A 33 -5.96 6.35 8.21
C ILE A 33 -5.13 6.08 9.47
N THR A 34 -5.46 6.72 10.59
CA THR A 34 -4.84 6.45 11.89
C THR A 34 -5.00 4.99 12.31
N ASP A 35 -6.19 4.44 12.18
CA ASP A 35 -6.49 3.04 12.49
C ASP A 35 -5.79 2.08 11.52
N ASP A 36 -5.73 2.40 10.22
CA ASP A 36 -5.06 1.59 9.20
C ASP A 36 -3.56 1.51 9.44
N MET A 37 -2.95 2.65 9.72
CA MET A 37 -1.54 2.72 10.07
C MET A 37 -1.31 2.03 11.42
N GLY A 38 -2.18 2.24 12.41
CA GLY A 38 -2.15 1.49 13.68
C GLY A 38 -2.16 -0.02 13.45
N PHE A 39 -3.03 -0.52 12.59
CA PHE A 39 -3.07 -1.93 12.23
C PHE A 39 -1.77 -2.42 11.58
N VAL A 40 -1.19 -1.66 10.63
CA VAL A 40 0.04 -2.10 9.93
C VAL A 40 1.21 -2.29 10.91
N THR A 41 1.23 -1.56 12.03
CA THR A 41 2.26 -1.73 13.09
C THR A 41 2.17 -3.06 13.83
N THR A 42 1.03 -3.72 13.76
CA THR A 42 0.83 -5.01 14.43
C THR A 42 1.38 -6.17 13.61
N ILE A 43 1.65 -5.99 12.31
CA ILE A 43 2.04 -7.07 11.41
C ILE A 43 3.40 -7.64 11.83
N THR A 44 3.46 -8.96 11.93
CA THR A 44 4.70 -9.69 12.22
C THR A 44 4.87 -10.87 11.28
N SER A 45 6.12 -11.17 10.93
CA SER A 45 6.50 -12.41 10.30
C SER A 45 7.97 -12.72 10.54
N GLU A 46 8.31 -14.00 10.54
CA GLU A 46 9.68 -14.49 10.50
C GLU A 46 10.19 -14.69 9.06
N LYS A 47 9.30 -14.59 8.07
CA LYS A 47 9.61 -14.81 6.66
C LYS A 47 9.33 -13.55 5.85
N ALA A 48 10.19 -13.32 4.86
CA ALA A 48 10.03 -12.27 3.87
C ALA A 48 10.67 -12.74 2.57
N SER A 49 10.04 -12.42 1.45
CA SER A 49 10.59 -12.64 0.12
C SER A 49 11.82 -11.74 -0.11
N ASN A 50 12.64 -12.04 -1.10
CA ASN A 50 13.86 -11.25 -1.34
C ASN A 50 13.51 -9.85 -1.84
N LEU A 51 12.51 -9.70 -2.73
CA LEU A 51 12.09 -8.38 -3.19
C LEU A 51 11.52 -7.54 -2.04
N HIS A 52 10.82 -8.15 -1.09
CA HIS A 52 10.35 -7.44 0.10
C HIS A 52 11.51 -6.92 0.95
N LYS A 53 12.54 -7.75 1.16
CA LYS A 53 13.74 -7.36 1.91
C LYS A 53 14.47 -6.20 1.25
N GLU A 54 14.50 -6.15 -0.08
CA GLU A 54 15.13 -5.05 -0.83
C GLU A 54 14.37 -3.73 -0.71
N ILE A 55 13.03 -3.76 -0.64
CA ILE A 55 12.20 -2.55 -0.64
C ILE A 55 11.94 -2.05 0.79
N PHE A 56 11.52 -2.95 1.67
CA PHE A 56 11.09 -2.63 3.03
C PHE A 56 12.06 -3.18 4.08
N GLY A 57 12.59 -4.39 3.86
CA GLY A 57 13.32 -5.16 4.88
C GLY A 57 12.47 -6.31 5.41
N ALA A 58 12.45 -6.49 6.73
CA ALA A 58 11.61 -7.51 7.36
C ALA A 58 10.12 -7.19 7.20
N VAL A 59 9.28 -8.23 7.13
CA VAL A 59 7.81 -8.09 7.23
C VAL A 59 7.48 -7.81 8.70
N SER A 60 7.48 -6.54 9.06
CA SER A 60 7.31 -6.08 10.44
C SER A 60 6.62 -4.72 10.46
N GLY A 61 5.70 -4.55 11.40
CA GLY A 61 5.01 -3.30 11.59
C GLY A 61 5.93 -2.12 11.92
N THR A 62 7.04 -2.34 12.62
CA THR A 62 8.07 -1.31 12.85
C THR A 62 8.72 -0.87 11.54
N VAL A 63 9.00 -1.82 10.64
CA VAL A 63 9.58 -1.54 9.33
C VAL A 63 8.58 -0.74 8.48
N TYR A 64 7.33 -1.16 8.43
CA TYR A 64 6.29 -0.45 7.68
C TYR A 64 6.01 0.95 8.23
N LYS A 65 5.97 1.10 9.56
CA LYS A 65 5.86 2.40 10.22
C LYS A 65 6.98 3.34 9.80
N ASN A 66 8.22 2.89 9.95
CA ASN A 66 9.39 3.67 9.60
C ASN A 66 9.47 3.97 8.11
N PHE A 67 9.02 3.06 7.25
CA PHE A 67 8.96 3.29 5.82
C PHE A 67 8.03 4.45 5.49
N PHE A 68 6.81 4.44 6.07
CA PHE A 68 5.82 5.47 5.83
C PHE A 68 6.20 6.82 6.45
N GLU A 69 6.53 6.87 7.74
CA GLU A 69 6.77 8.14 8.46
C GLU A 69 8.00 8.91 7.97
N LYS A 70 8.96 8.21 7.35
CA LYS A 70 10.12 8.88 6.72
C LYS A 70 9.77 9.55 5.39
N ARG A 71 8.61 9.23 4.82
CA ARG A 71 8.21 9.58 3.45
C ARG A 71 6.98 10.47 3.42
N VAL A 72 6.01 10.21 4.28
CA VAL A 72 4.75 10.96 4.34
C VAL A 72 4.48 11.35 5.78
N TYR A 73 4.47 12.65 6.06
CA TYR A 73 4.09 13.21 7.35
C TYR A 73 2.98 14.27 7.26
N GLU A 74 2.52 14.59 6.05
CA GLU A 74 1.35 15.45 5.81
C GLU A 74 0.33 14.73 4.92
N ILE A 75 -0.96 14.86 5.24
CA ILE A 75 -2.06 14.29 4.47
C ILE A 75 -3.12 15.35 4.25
N GLY A 76 -3.50 15.57 2.98
CA GLY A 76 -4.52 16.56 2.61
C GLY A 76 -5.51 16.06 1.57
N LEU A 77 -6.37 16.95 1.07
CA LEU A 77 -7.29 16.69 -0.04
C LEU A 77 -6.88 17.41 -1.33
N ASN A 78 -6.93 16.71 -2.46
CA ASN A 78 -6.72 17.29 -3.79
C ASN A 78 -7.49 16.50 -4.86
N SER A 79 -7.72 17.08 -6.04
CA SER A 79 -8.29 16.36 -7.18
C SER A 79 -7.27 15.51 -7.92
N CYS A 80 -5.97 15.71 -7.66
CA CYS A 80 -4.85 15.02 -8.30
C CYS A 80 -4.83 15.12 -9.84
N GLY A 81 -5.55 16.10 -10.41
CA GLY A 81 -5.61 16.33 -11.86
C GLY A 81 -6.28 15.23 -12.69
N ASN A 82 -6.78 14.14 -12.07
CA ASN A 82 -7.42 13.02 -12.76
C ASN A 82 -8.65 12.55 -11.99
N ALA A 83 -9.81 12.52 -12.65
CA ALA A 83 -11.08 12.12 -12.03
C ALA A 83 -11.09 10.67 -11.51
N ASN A 84 -10.18 9.82 -12.02
CA ASN A 84 -10.02 8.43 -11.63
C ASN A 84 -8.91 8.21 -10.59
N ALA A 85 -8.14 9.24 -10.24
CA ALA A 85 -7.10 9.12 -9.21
C ALA A 85 -7.73 8.84 -7.85
N VAL A 86 -7.07 8.00 -7.04
CA VAL A 86 -7.50 7.65 -5.69
C VAL A 86 -6.73 8.49 -4.67
N ALA A 87 -5.42 8.64 -4.89
CA ALA A 87 -4.55 9.55 -4.19
C ALA A 87 -3.45 10.01 -5.17
N CYS A 88 -2.61 10.94 -4.72
CA CYS A 88 -1.38 11.31 -5.39
C CYS A 88 -0.39 11.91 -4.41
N VAL A 89 0.85 12.06 -4.84
CA VAL A 89 1.82 13.01 -4.27
C VAL A 89 2.23 14.02 -5.33
N ILE A 90 2.62 15.22 -4.91
CA ILE A 90 3.13 16.27 -5.80
C ILE A 90 4.55 16.60 -5.36
N PRO A 91 5.53 15.73 -5.69
CA PRO A 91 6.80 15.67 -4.97
C PRO A 91 7.64 16.93 -5.15
N MET A 92 7.49 17.63 -6.28
CA MET A 92 8.21 18.87 -6.59
C MET A 92 7.83 20.06 -5.69
N TRP A 93 6.63 20.03 -5.10
CA TRP A 93 6.13 21.15 -4.27
C TRP A 93 5.92 20.74 -2.81
N TYR A 94 5.52 19.48 -2.60
CA TYR A 94 5.23 18.93 -1.28
C TYR A 94 5.78 17.49 -1.23
N PRO A 95 7.11 17.32 -1.08
CA PRO A 95 7.79 16.02 -1.23
C PRO A 95 7.29 14.95 -0.25
N ASN A 96 6.79 15.36 0.91
CA ASN A 96 6.35 14.45 1.97
C ASN A 96 4.85 14.54 2.26
N LYS A 97 4.06 15.02 1.29
CA LYS A 97 2.62 15.17 1.42
C LYS A 97 1.87 14.26 0.45
N MET A 98 0.95 13.48 1.02
CA MET A 98 0.00 12.67 0.27
C MET A 98 -1.34 13.40 0.20
N TRP A 99 -1.92 13.42 -0.99
CA TRP A 99 -3.24 13.99 -1.24
C TRP A 99 -4.24 12.89 -1.54
N LEU A 100 -5.32 12.84 -0.76
CA LEU A 100 -6.43 11.92 -1.01
C LEU A 100 -7.43 12.60 -1.94
N THR A 101 -7.99 11.83 -2.87
CA THR A 101 -9.09 12.31 -3.71
C THR A 101 -10.43 11.89 -3.13
N GLN A 102 -11.48 12.38 -3.78
CA GLN A 102 -12.85 11.95 -3.50
C GLN A 102 -13.07 10.44 -3.71
N ASN A 103 -12.29 9.76 -4.57
CA ASN A 103 -12.42 8.32 -4.76
C ASN A 103 -11.93 7.53 -3.54
N TYR A 104 -10.92 8.02 -2.81
CA TYR A 104 -10.50 7.39 -1.56
C TYR A 104 -11.56 7.52 -0.47
N ILE A 105 -12.24 8.67 -0.41
CA ILE A 105 -13.21 8.99 0.64
C ILE A 105 -14.57 8.32 0.39
N LYS A 106 -15.07 8.38 -0.85
CA LYS A 106 -16.46 8.00 -1.16
C LYS A 106 -16.69 6.49 -1.17
N PHE A 107 -15.66 5.71 -1.50
CA PHE A 107 -15.79 4.27 -1.66
C PHE A 107 -15.22 3.53 -0.45
N SER A 108 -16.07 2.76 0.22
CA SER A 108 -15.65 1.89 1.31
C SER A 108 -14.83 0.72 0.76
N HIS A 109 -13.56 0.69 1.11
CA HIS A 109 -12.62 -0.38 0.73
C HIS A 109 -12.11 -1.09 1.99
N PRO A 110 -11.74 -2.39 1.91
CA PRO A 110 -11.09 -3.08 3.02
C PRO A 110 -9.81 -2.35 3.46
N GLN A 111 -9.51 -2.41 4.77
CA GLN A 111 -8.32 -1.80 5.36
C GLN A 111 -7.02 -2.14 4.61
N ILE A 112 -6.89 -3.39 4.16
CA ILE A 112 -5.72 -3.83 3.38
C ILE A 112 -5.60 -3.13 2.03
N ALA A 113 -6.72 -2.88 1.34
CA ALA A 113 -6.71 -2.13 0.08
C ALA A 113 -6.30 -0.68 0.32
N ARG A 114 -6.78 -0.06 1.41
CA ARG A 114 -6.40 1.32 1.74
C ARG A 114 -4.91 1.44 2.04
N LEU A 115 -4.33 0.49 2.77
CA LEU A 115 -2.89 0.43 3.01
C LEU A 115 -2.07 0.31 1.72
N MET A 116 -2.56 -0.45 0.74
CA MET A 116 -1.92 -0.54 -0.57
C MET A 116 -1.74 0.84 -1.21
N ILE A 117 -2.78 1.69 -1.20
CA ILE A 117 -2.72 3.05 -1.74
C ILE A 117 -1.75 3.91 -0.92
N VAL A 118 -1.85 3.86 0.40
CA VAL A 118 -1.01 4.69 1.28
C VAL A 118 0.49 4.39 1.08
N PHE A 119 0.87 3.11 0.96
CA PHE A 119 2.26 2.71 0.69
C PHE A 119 2.68 2.93 -0.77
N HIS A 120 1.74 2.85 -1.71
CA HIS A 120 1.96 3.24 -3.10
C HIS A 120 2.35 4.72 -3.20
N GLU A 121 1.58 5.61 -2.57
CA GLU A 121 1.88 7.05 -2.57
C GLU A 121 3.17 7.37 -1.83
N ALA A 122 3.45 6.69 -0.71
CA ALA A 122 4.73 6.84 -0.03
C ALA A 122 5.90 6.52 -0.96
N ARG A 123 5.77 5.55 -1.87
CA ARG A 123 6.83 5.22 -2.84
C ARG A 123 7.16 6.41 -3.74
N HIS A 124 6.16 7.18 -4.17
CA HIS A 124 6.37 8.33 -5.05
C HIS A 124 7.12 9.51 -4.39
N THR A 125 7.33 9.48 -3.08
CA THR A 125 8.12 10.52 -2.37
C THR A 125 9.64 10.33 -2.51
N GLU A 126 10.10 9.18 -3.01
CA GLU A 126 11.53 8.87 -3.10
C GLU A 126 12.22 9.53 -4.31
N ASP A 127 12.79 10.71 -4.10
CA ASP A 127 13.48 11.52 -5.10
C ASP A 127 14.80 10.90 -5.61
N ASP A 128 15.54 10.19 -4.75
CA ASP A 128 16.76 9.43 -5.11
C ASP A 128 16.52 8.37 -6.20
N PHE A 129 15.25 8.04 -6.46
CA PHE A 129 14.81 7.11 -7.50
C PHE A 129 13.86 7.76 -8.52
N GLY A 130 13.90 9.09 -8.63
CA GLY A 130 13.10 9.86 -9.57
C GLY A 130 11.59 9.80 -9.28
N ASN A 131 11.19 9.61 -8.02
CA ASN A 131 9.79 9.54 -7.57
C ASN A 131 8.97 8.37 -8.12
N TRP A 132 9.63 7.33 -8.66
CA TRP A 132 9.00 6.11 -9.15
C TRP A 132 7.77 6.38 -10.02
N PRO A 133 7.89 7.15 -11.12
CA PRO A 133 6.72 7.53 -11.92
C PRO A 133 6.07 6.28 -12.51
N HIS A 134 4.75 6.33 -12.67
CA HIS A 134 4.04 5.25 -13.35
C HIS A 134 4.52 5.12 -14.80
N ALA A 135 4.57 3.88 -15.27
CA ALA A 135 4.60 3.58 -16.69
C ALA A 135 3.20 3.70 -17.30
N THR A 136 3.15 4.04 -18.58
CA THR A 136 1.93 3.97 -19.38
C THR A 136 1.54 2.51 -19.63
N CYS A 137 0.29 2.16 -19.33
CA CYS A 137 -0.25 0.84 -19.63
C CYS A 137 -0.40 0.62 -21.15
N PRO A 138 -0.26 -0.63 -21.65
CA PRO A 138 -0.31 -0.93 -23.07
C PRO A 138 -1.68 -0.66 -23.70
N ARG A 139 -1.75 -0.72 -25.04
CA ARG A 139 -3.00 -0.68 -25.81
C ARG A 139 -3.01 -1.84 -26.82
N PRO A 140 -3.95 -2.79 -26.73
CA PRO A 140 -4.93 -2.96 -25.64
C PRO A 140 -4.25 -3.37 -24.33
N PHE A 141 -4.90 -3.12 -23.19
CA PHE A 141 -4.46 -3.64 -21.88
C PHE A 141 -5.45 -4.65 -21.35
N LEU A 142 -5.11 -5.93 -21.46
CA LEU A 142 -5.99 -7.05 -21.16
C LEU A 142 -5.50 -7.89 -19.98
N ASP A 143 -6.43 -8.46 -19.24
CA ASP A 143 -6.19 -9.42 -18.16
C ASP A 143 -5.84 -10.82 -18.71
N ALA A 144 -5.60 -11.78 -17.82
CA ALA A 144 -5.27 -13.15 -18.20
C ALA A 144 -6.39 -13.88 -18.97
N ASN A 145 -7.62 -13.37 -18.93
CA ASN A 145 -8.79 -13.91 -19.62
C ASN A 145 -9.11 -13.14 -20.92
N GLY A 146 -8.28 -12.16 -21.30
CA GLY A 146 -8.51 -11.32 -22.48
C GLY A 146 -9.57 -10.22 -22.28
N LYS A 147 -9.95 -9.90 -21.03
CA LYS A 147 -10.85 -8.78 -20.71
C LYS A 147 -10.06 -7.50 -20.43
N ASP A 148 -10.67 -6.34 -20.62
CA ASP A 148 -10.00 -5.07 -20.31
C ASP A 148 -9.59 -5.01 -18.84
N MET A 149 -8.36 -4.58 -18.60
CA MET A 149 -7.87 -4.23 -17.28
C MET A 149 -8.53 -2.93 -16.82
N CYS A 150 -9.26 -3.02 -15.70
CA CYS A 150 -9.93 -1.88 -15.08
C CYS A 150 -9.42 -1.66 -13.65
N SER A 151 -9.54 -0.43 -13.16
CA SER A 151 -9.24 -0.12 -11.77
C SER A 151 -10.21 -0.81 -10.82
N ILE A 152 -9.71 -1.59 -9.87
CA ILE A 152 -10.53 -2.16 -8.80
C ILE A 152 -11.22 -1.10 -7.92
N TRP A 153 -10.73 0.15 -7.93
CA TRP A 153 -11.26 1.26 -7.14
C TRP A 153 -12.38 2.03 -7.82
N THR A 154 -12.24 2.26 -9.14
CA THR A 154 -13.11 3.19 -9.88
C THR A 154 -13.83 2.54 -11.05
N GLY A 155 -13.47 1.31 -11.43
CA GLY A 155 -13.97 0.63 -12.62
C GLY A 155 -13.47 1.21 -13.95
N ALA A 156 -12.66 2.27 -13.92
CA ALA A 156 -12.12 2.90 -15.12
C ALA A 156 -11.14 1.97 -15.85
N ARG A 157 -11.21 1.92 -17.18
CA ARG A 157 -10.22 1.23 -18.01
C ARG A 157 -8.84 1.84 -17.81
N LEU A 158 -7.80 0.99 -17.81
CA LEU A 158 -6.42 1.41 -17.56
C LEU A 158 -5.60 1.55 -18.85
N GLU A 159 -6.13 1.18 -20.02
CA GLU A 159 -5.38 1.18 -21.29
C GLU A 159 -4.83 2.57 -21.67
N GLY A 160 -3.51 2.68 -21.83
CA GLY A 160 -2.84 3.96 -22.11
C GLY A 160 -2.83 4.98 -20.97
N GLU A 161 -3.32 4.65 -19.78
CA GLU A 161 -3.19 5.50 -18.60
C GLU A 161 -1.81 5.30 -17.95
N PRO A 162 -1.25 6.31 -17.26
CA PRO A 162 -0.07 6.14 -16.41
C PRO A 162 -0.49 5.42 -15.12
N ALA A 163 -0.80 4.13 -15.22
CA ALA A 163 -1.36 3.32 -14.14
C ALA A 163 -0.71 1.94 -14.03
N CYS A 164 0.52 1.82 -14.54
CA CYS A 164 1.29 0.59 -14.59
C CYS A 164 2.71 0.81 -14.06
N ASP A 165 3.44 -0.28 -13.81
CA ASP A 165 4.87 -0.25 -13.51
C ASP A 165 5.65 -1.12 -14.49
N SER A 166 6.88 -0.70 -14.80
CA SER A 166 7.83 -1.44 -15.62
C SER A 166 8.87 -2.22 -14.81
N THR A 167 8.89 -2.06 -13.48
CA THR A 167 9.83 -2.74 -12.57
C THR A 167 9.13 -3.24 -11.31
N PRO A 168 9.70 -4.23 -10.59
CA PRO A 168 9.12 -4.66 -9.31
C PRO A 168 9.15 -3.58 -8.21
N LYS A 169 10.00 -2.56 -8.35
CA LYS A 169 10.26 -1.53 -7.33
C LYS A 169 9.43 -0.25 -7.52
N GLY A 170 8.61 -0.18 -8.57
CA GLY A 170 7.65 0.90 -8.76
C GLY A 170 6.57 0.92 -7.68
N SER A 171 5.65 1.88 -7.72
CA SER A 171 4.66 2.09 -6.66
C SER A 171 3.59 0.98 -6.63
N TYR A 172 3.13 0.48 -7.77
CA TYR A 172 2.27 -0.72 -7.83
C TYR A 172 3.04 -1.99 -7.48
N GLY A 173 4.27 -2.14 -7.96
CA GLY A 173 5.16 -3.27 -7.66
C GLY A 173 5.48 -3.38 -6.18
N SER A 174 5.86 -2.29 -5.53
CA SER A 174 6.20 -2.28 -4.11
C SER A 174 4.98 -2.58 -3.23
N SER A 175 3.83 -1.96 -3.50
CA SER A 175 2.60 -2.23 -2.76
C SER A 175 2.10 -3.67 -2.95
N MET A 176 2.18 -4.23 -4.17
CA MET A 176 1.85 -5.64 -4.40
C MET A 176 2.77 -6.58 -3.61
N ILE A 177 4.08 -6.30 -3.56
CA ILE A 177 5.07 -7.12 -2.86
C ILE A 177 4.82 -7.09 -1.35
N MET A 178 4.51 -5.91 -0.79
CA MET A 178 4.09 -5.77 0.60
C MET A 178 2.88 -6.66 0.89
N LEU A 179 1.82 -6.50 0.09
CA LEU A 179 0.58 -7.24 0.28
C LEU A 179 0.75 -8.76 0.11
N LYS A 180 1.51 -9.21 -0.89
CA LYS A 180 1.72 -10.66 -1.11
C LYS A 180 2.53 -11.29 0.02
N ASN A 181 3.48 -10.56 0.61
CA ASN A 181 4.18 -11.01 1.81
C ASN A 181 3.25 -11.07 3.04
N ILE A 182 2.36 -10.09 3.21
CA ILE A 182 1.33 -10.15 4.27
C ILE A 182 0.44 -11.39 4.06
N SER A 183 -0.01 -11.62 2.84
CA SER A 183 -0.84 -12.78 2.47
C SER A 183 -0.16 -14.12 2.77
N LYS A 184 1.10 -14.30 2.35
CA LYS A 184 1.82 -15.58 2.50
C LYS A 184 2.42 -15.80 3.89
N PHE A 185 2.90 -14.75 4.54
CA PHE A 185 3.84 -14.90 5.65
C PHE A 185 3.40 -14.23 6.95
N CYS A 186 2.38 -13.36 6.98
CA CYS A 186 2.01 -12.66 8.22
C CYS A 186 1.56 -13.65 9.31
N ALA A 187 2.36 -13.81 10.36
CA ALA A 187 2.18 -14.82 11.40
C ALA A 187 0.94 -14.56 12.27
N ASN A 188 0.61 -13.30 12.52
CA ASN A 188 -0.49 -12.89 13.39
C ASN A 188 -1.72 -12.34 12.66
N CYS A 189 -1.77 -12.42 11.33
CA CYS A 189 -2.93 -12.04 10.54
C CYS A 189 -3.97 -13.17 10.49
N ASN A 190 -5.24 -12.82 10.63
CA ASN A 190 -6.35 -13.75 10.40
C ASN A 190 -6.52 -14.07 8.89
N GLU A 191 -7.36 -15.05 8.58
CA GLU A 191 -7.58 -15.51 7.21
C GLU A 191 -8.12 -14.40 6.30
N LYS A 192 -9.08 -13.60 6.78
CA LYS A 192 -9.65 -12.49 6.00
C LYS A 192 -8.57 -11.50 5.56
N VAL A 193 -7.69 -11.09 6.49
CA VAL A 193 -6.58 -10.18 6.19
C VAL A 193 -5.66 -10.77 5.13
N ARG A 194 -5.29 -12.05 5.26
CA ARG A 194 -4.40 -12.71 4.30
C ARG A 194 -5.05 -12.86 2.92
N MET A 195 -6.34 -13.17 2.89
CA MET A 195 -7.13 -13.30 1.65
C MET A 195 -7.28 -11.95 0.95
N ASP A 196 -7.69 -10.90 1.66
CA ASP A 196 -7.78 -9.54 1.12
C ASP A 196 -6.42 -9.11 0.55
N ALA A 197 -5.34 -9.33 1.31
CA ALA A 197 -3.98 -9.00 0.85
C ALA A 197 -3.59 -9.77 -0.42
N GLY A 198 -3.99 -11.04 -0.54
CA GLY A 198 -3.77 -11.83 -1.74
C GLY A 198 -4.51 -11.27 -2.95
N ILE A 199 -5.81 -10.97 -2.81
CA ILE A 199 -6.66 -10.43 -3.88
C ILE A 199 -6.11 -9.10 -4.40
N TYR A 200 -5.82 -8.15 -3.51
CA TYR A 200 -5.34 -6.83 -3.91
C TYR A 200 -3.89 -6.87 -4.43
N ALA A 201 -3.05 -7.78 -3.94
CA ALA A 201 -1.73 -8.02 -4.52
C ALA A 201 -1.83 -8.54 -5.96
N ASP A 202 -2.74 -9.48 -6.22
CA ASP A 202 -2.92 -10.07 -7.55
C ASP A 202 -3.50 -9.07 -8.56
N ASP A 203 -4.38 -8.15 -8.12
CA ASP A 203 -4.81 -6.99 -8.93
C ASP A 203 -3.62 -6.11 -9.33
N GLN A 204 -2.79 -5.70 -8.37
CA GLN A 204 -1.62 -4.85 -8.65
C GLN A 204 -0.58 -5.57 -9.50
N PHE A 205 -0.43 -6.89 -9.34
CA PHE A 205 0.44 -7.68 -10.22
C PHE A 205 0.01 -7.63 -11.69
N GLY A 206 -1.30 -7.49 -11.95
CA GLY A 206 -1.83 -7.23 -13.30
C GLY A 206 -1.28 -5.94 -13.92
N ARG A 207 -0.93 -4.94 -13.11
CA ARG A 207 -0.40 -3.63 -13.54
C ARG A 207 1.11 -3.61 -13.81
N ILE A 208 1.80 -4.73 -13.62
CA ILE A 208 3.21 -4.87 -13.97
C ILE A 208 3.32 -5.33 -15.43
N THR A 209 3.83 -4.46 -16.30
CA THR A 209 3.79 -4.66 -17.77
C THR A 209 5.05 -5.28 -18.33
N SER A 210 6.18 -5.15 -17.63
CA SER A 210 7.45 -5.74 -18.04
C SER A 210 7.48 -7.25 -17.78
N GLU A 211 7.63 -8.05 -18.84
CA GLU A 211 7.86 -9.51 -18.79
C GLU A 211 8.95 -9.89 -17.78
N ARG A 212 10.08 -9.18 -17.80
CA ARG A 212 11.20 -9.39 -16.87
C ARG A 212 10.78 -9.15 -15.43
N ALA A 213 10.09 -8.03 -15.16
CA ALA A 213 9.62 -7.70 -13.82
C ALA A 213 8.60 -8.74 -13.32
N ARG A 214 7.66 -9.16 -14.19
CA ARG A 214 6.67 -10.20 -13.88
C ARG A 214 7.33 -11.52 -13.53
N LYS A 215 8.36 -11.92 -14.27
CA LYS A 215 9.12 -13.14 -14.00
C LYS A 215 9.81 -13.08 -12.64
N GLN A 216 10.51 -11.98 -12.33
CA GLN A 216 11.17 -11.79 -11.03
C GLN A 216 10.19 -11.89 -9.87
N ILE A 217 9.03 -11.24 -9.97
CA ILE A 217 7.99 -11.29 -8.95
C ILE A 217 7.43 -12.72 -8.80
N ARG A 218 7.16 -13.43 -9.90
CA ARG A 218 6.65 -14.81 -9.86
C ARG A 218 7.63 -15.75 -9.17
N GLU A 219 8.91 -15.66 -9.51
CA GLU A 219 9.97 -16.48 -8.91
C GLU A 219 10.12 -16.22 -7.40
N ASP A 220 9.92 -14.99 -6.95
CA ASP A 220 10.06 -14.61 -5.53
C ASP A 220 8.80 -14.88 -4.69
N LEU A 221 7.60 -14.83 -5.30
CA LEU A 221 6.33 -14.78 -4.55
C LEU A 221 5.27 -15.80 -4.96
N TYR A 222 5.35 -16.43 -6.14
CA TYR A 222 4.29 -17.33 -6.63
C TYR A 222 4.74 -18.79 -6.77
N ASN A 223 6.04 -19.03 -6.75
CA ASN A 223 6.64 -20.36 -6.60
C ASN A 223 6.90 -20.65 -5.12
#